data_AF-A0A7C3MBE8-F1
#
_entry.id   AF-A0A7C3MBE8-F1
#
_cell.length_a   1.000
_cell.length_b   1.000
_cell.length_c   1.000
_cell.angle_alpha   90.00
_cell.angle_beta   90.00
_cell.angle_gamma   90.00
#
_symmetry.space_group_name_H-M   'P 1'
#
loop_
_entity.id
_entity.type
_entity.pdbx_description
1 polymer ?
#
loop_
_entity_poly.entity_id
_entity_poly.type
_entity_poly.pdbx_seq_one_letter_code
_entity_poly.pdbx_strand_id
1 'polypeptide(L)'
;MAKERRIDWSSLWKKEDWWAFWLGMLLFILCLATAYGMDIMGWVVKASTWVDAGKAMGPTSKAYAYLGPLGSFIVTWLVLLILTTIGAAAMGWKRSRFVAAFTVIFILTWMCWVIGHNAYIAATDPQ
;
A
#
# COMPACT_ATOMS: atom_id res chain seq x y z
N MET A 1 -0.40 -46.93 -15.17
CA MET A 1 0.83 -46.15 -14.98
C MET A 1 0.44 -44.73 -14.58
N ALA A 2 0.60 -44.39 -13.31
CA ALA A 2 0.28 -43.05 -12.81
C ALA A 2 1.33 -42.07 -13.38
N LYS A 3 0.89 -41.19 -14.28
CA LYS A 3 1.72 -40.12 -14.85
C LYS A 3 2.27 -39.29 -13.71
N GLU A 4 3.58 -39.31 -13.48
CA GLU A 4 4.23 -38.47 -12.48
C GLU A 4 3.84 -37.02 -12.75
N ARG A 5 3.05 -36.46 -11.84
CA ARG A 5 2.57 -35.08 -11.94
C ARG A 5 3.71 -34.17 -11.51
N ARG A 6 4.65 -33.89 -12.42
CA ARG A 6 5.72 -32.92 -12.17
C ARG A 6 5.08 -31.57 -11.81
N ILE A 7 5.53 -30.98 -10.72
CA ILE A 7 5.00 -29.71 -10.23
C ILE A 7 5.36 -28.63 -11.25
N ASP A 8 4.35 -28.02 -11.86
CA ASP A 8 4.53 -26.93 -12.82
C ASP A 8 4.62 -25.58 -12.10
N TRP A 9 5.84 -25.21 -11.74
CA TRP A 9 6.17 -23.94 -11.11
C TRP A 9 5.96 -22.72 -12.03
N SER A 10 5.99 -22.92 -13.35
CA SER A 10 5.82 -21.83 -14.32
C SER A 10 4.40 -21.27 -14.32
N SER A 11 3.42 -22.12 -13.99
CA SER A 11 2.01 -21.72 -13.88
C SER A 11 1.75 -20.75 -12.72
N LEU A 12 2.56 -20.78 -11.67
CA LEU A 12 2.32 -20.00 -10.44
C LEU A 12 2.49 -18.50 -10.67
N TRP A 13 3.40 -18.09 -11.56
CA TRP A 13 3.66 -16.68 -11.84
C TRP A 13 2.50 -15.96 -12.54
N LYS A 14 1.52 -16.72 -13.06
CA LYS A 14 0.28 -16.20 -13.64
C LYS A 14 -0.86 -16.13 -12.62
N LYS A 15 -0.65 -16.60 -11.39
CA LYS A 15 -1.66 -16.61 -10.33
C LYS A 15 -1.52 -15.39 -9.43
N GLU A 16 -2.67 -14.87 -8.99
CA GLU A 16 -2.75 -13.74 -8.07
C GLU A 16 -2.11 -14.07 -6.72
N ASP A 17 -2.41 -15.25 -6.15
CA ASP A 17 -1.90 -15.67 -4.84
C ASP A 17 -0.37 -15.64 -4.75
N TRP A 18 0.32 -15.97 -5.85
CA TRP A 18 1.78 -15.93 -5.93
C TRP A 18 2.32 -14.51 -5.83
N TRP A 19 1.72 -13.59 -6.59
CA TRP A 19 2.10 -12.17 -6.54
C TRP A 19 1.73 -11.52 -5.20
N ALA A 20 0.57 -11.85 -4.64
CA ALA A 20 0.15 -11.37 -3.32
C ALA A 20 1.16 -11.78 -2.23
N PHE A 21 1.63 -13.04 -2.26
CA PHE A 21 2.64 -13.53 -1.32
C PHE A 21 3.96 -12.77 -1.43
N TRP A 22 4.52 -12.63 -2.64
CA TRP A 22 5.82 -11.99 -2.82
C TRP A 22 5.79 -10.47 -2.62
N LEU A 23 4.73 -9.79 -3.07
CA LEU A 23 4.55 -8.37 -2.80
C LEU A 23 4.34 -8.11 -1.31
N GLY A 24 3.55 -8.94 -0.63
CA GLY A 24 3.37 -8.88 0.82
C GLY A 24 4.68 -9.11 1.57
N MET A 25 5.45 -10.13 1.17
CA MET A 25 6.76 -10.42 1.75
C MET A 25 7.76 -9.27 1.54
N LEU A 26 7.79 -8.67 0.34
CA LEU A 26 8.62 -7.51 0.05
C LEU A 26 8.29 -6.35 1.00
N LEU A 27 7.01 -5.98 1.11
CA LEU A 27 6.57 -4.90 2.00
C LEU A 27 6.88 -5.22 3.47
N PHE A 28 6.69 -6.47 3.89
CA PHE A 28 7.02 -6.91 5.24
C PHE A 28 8.51 -6.76 5.55
N ILE A 29 9.41 -7.18 4.65
CA ILE A 29 10.86 -7.05 4.85
C ILE A 29 11.26 -5.57 4.92
N LEU A 30 10.66 -4.71 4.10
CA LEU A 30 10.93 -3.26 4.14
C LEU A 30 10.45 -2.62 5.45
N CYS A 31 9.29 -3.05 5.97
CA CYS A 31 8.84 -2.66 7.31
C CYS A 31 9.78 -3.16 8.40
N LEU A 32 10.28 -4.40 8.30
CA LEU A 32 11.22 -4.97 9.26
C LEU A 32 12.55 -4.20 9.26
N ALA A 33 13.06 -3.83 8.09
CA ALA A 33 14.25 -2.98 7.97
C ALA A 33 14.08 -1.62 8.67
N THR A 34 12.86 -1.08 8.65
CA THR A 34 12.51 0.13 9.40
C THR A 34 12.56 -0.08 10.91
N ALA A 35 12.19 -1.28 11.41
CA ALA A 35 12.32 -1.62 12.83
C ALA A 35 13.79 -1.71 13.31
N TYR A 36 14.74 -2.00 12.40
CA TYR A 36 16.18 -1.98 12.69
C TYR A 36 16.84 -0.60 12.50
N GLY A 37 16.04 0.46 12.35
CA GLY A 37 16.53 1.85 12.29
C GLY A 37 16.83 2.37 10.88
N MET A 38 16.59 1.59 9.82
CA MET A 38 16.70 2.07 8.44
C MET A 38 15.38 2.66 7.98
N ASP A 39 15.25 3.99 7.93
CA ASP A 39 14.02 4.69 7.58
C ASP A 39 13.67 4.64 6.08
N ILE A 40 13.40 3.43 5.59
CA ILE A 40 13.10 3.14 4.18
C ILE A 40 11.63 3.41 3.88
N MET A 41 10.73 3.26 4.86
CA MET A 41 9.28 3.45 4.72
C MET A 41 8.77 4.79 5.27
N GLY A 42 9.65 5.71 5.64
CA GLY A 42 9.26 6.99 6.23
C GLY A 42 8.43 7.92 5.33
N TRP A 43 8.50 7.73 4.00
CA TRP A 43 7.70 8.45 3.01
C TRP A 43 6.25 7.93 2.92
N VAL A 44 5.92 6.79 3.53
CA VAL A 44 4.56 6.24 3.52
C VAL A 44 3.63 7.21 4.23
N VAL A 45 2.51 7.55 3.58
CA VAL A 45 1.51 8.41 4.19
C VAL A 45 0.81 7.70 5.35
N LYS A 46 0.68 8.41 6.45
CA LYS A 46 -0.02 8.00 7.66
C LYS A 46 -1.19 8.93 7.90
N ALA A 47 -2.35 8.37 8.23
CA ALA A 47 -3.46 9.15 8.76
C ALA A 47 -3.30 9.37 10.27
N SER A 48 -3.62 10.57 10.73
CA SER A 48 -3.63 10.95 12.14
C SER A 48 -5.04 11.38 12.53
N THR A 49 -5.38 11.23 13.82
CA THR A 49 -6.63 11.79 14.32
C THR A 49 -6.65 13.30 14.13
N TRP A 50 -7.74 13.84 13.60
CA TRP A 50 -7.79 15.24 13.20
C TRP A 50 -9.10 15.93 13.56
N VAL A 51 -8.97 17.17 14.01
CA VAL A 51 -10.05 18.17 14.05
C VAL A 51 -9.87 19.14 12.88
N ASP A 52 -8.62 19.57 12.64
CA ASP A 52 -8.21 20.32 11.45
C ASP A 52 -7.84 19.38 10.30
N ALA A 53 -8.53 19.49 9.16
CA ALA A 53 -8.29 18.66 7.99
C ALA A 53 -6.83 18.74 7.46
N GLY A 54 -6.14 19.86 7.69
CA GLY A 54 -4.73 20.02 7.32
C GLY A 54 -3.75 19.11 8.09
N LYS A 55 -4.19 18.49 9.20
CA LYS A 55 -3.41 17.54 10.00
C LYS A 55 -3.93 16.11 9.89
N ALA A 56 -4.83 15.85 8.94
CA ALA A 56 -5.43 14.54 8.75
C ALA A 56 -4.42 13.47 8.28
N MET A 57 -3.38 13.88 7.57
CA MET A 57 -2.38 12.96 7.04
C MET A 57 -1.00 13.61 6.93
N GLY A 58 0.05 12.79 6.93
CA GLY A 58 1.44 13.21 6.83
C GLY A 58 2.39 12.04 6.58
N PRO A 59 3.69 12.31 6.32
CA PRO A 59 4.70 11.27 6.26
C PRO A 59 4.81 10.53 7.59
N THR A 60 5.10 9.23 7.53
CA THR A 60 5.29 8.39 8.72
C THR A 60 6.52 8.81 9.52
N SER A 61 7.56 9.31 8.87
CA SER A 61 8.80 9.77 9.51
C SER A 61 9.07 11.25 9.30
N LYS A 62 9.71 11.87 10.31
CA LYS A 62 10.17 13.26 10.27
C LYS A 62 11.26 13.50 9.22
N ALA A 63 12.04 12.47 8.87
CA ALA A 63 13.08 12.58 7.83
C ALA A 63 12.48 12.96 6.46
N TYR A 64 11.21 12.63 6.24
CA TYR A 64 10.47 12.90 5.00
C TYR A 64 9.47 14.05 5.13
N ALA A 65 9.59 14.88 6.18
CA ALA A 65 8.69 16.01 6.42
C ALA A 65 8.59 16.98 5.21
N TYR A 66 9.65 17.09 4.41
CA TYR A 66 9.69 17.92 3.21
C TYR A 66 8.70 17.48 2.11
N LEU A 67 8.24 16.23 2.11
CA LEU A 67 7.20 15.76 1.20
C LEU A 67 5.82 16.32 1.57
N GLY A 68 5.61 16.64 2.85
CA GLY A 68 4.32 17.05 3.38
C GLY A 68 3.21 16.00 3.23
N PRO A 69 1.96 16.36 3.55
CA PRO A 69 0.80 15.48 3.46
C PRO A 69 0.56 14.94 2.04
N LEU A 70 0.46 15.83 1.07
CA LEU A 70 0.14 15.48 -0.32
C LEU A 70 1.31 14.75 -1.01
N GLY A 71 2.56 15.15 -0.77
CA GLY A 71 3.71 14.46 -1.37
C GLY A 71 3.82 13.03 -0.89
N SER A 72 3.66 12.78 0.40
CA SER A 72 3.68 11.41 0.97
C SER A 72 2.53 10.57 0.40
N PHE A 73 1.35 11.16 0.24
CA PHE A 73 0.19 10.52 -0.38
C PHE A 73 0.46 10.10 -1.83
N ILE A 74 1.00 11.02 -2.64
CA ILE A 74 1.33 10.76 -4.06
C ILE A 74 2.44 9.72 -4.18
N VAL A 75 3.49 9.80 -3.37
CA VAL A 75 4.58 8.81 -3.37
C VAL A 75 4.05 7.43 -2.99
N THR A 76 3.20 7.34 -1.97
CA THR A 76 2.58 6.07 -1.56
C THR A 76 1.70 5.49 -2.65
N TRP A 77 0.84 6.31 -3.25
CA TRP A 77 0.04 5.91 -4.39
C TRP A 77 0.90 5.38 -5.54
N LEU A 78 1.95 6.12 -5.90
CA LEU A 78 2.83 5.80 -7.02
C LEU A 78 3.61 4.50 -6.80
N VAL A 79 4.19 4.30 -5.62
CA VAL A 79 4.94 3.08 -5.29
C VAL A 79 4.02 1.85 -5.31
N LEU A 80 2.85 1.94 -4.66
CA LEU A 80 1.91 0.81 -4.65
C LEU A 80 1.32 0.54 -6.04
N LEU A 81 1.03 1.58 -6.81
CA LEU A 81 0.57 1.44 -8.18
C LEU A 81 1.61 0.72 -9.03
N ILE A 82 2.88 1.10 -8.94
CA ILE A 82 3.97 0.44 -9.69
C ILE A 82 4.10 -1.03 -9.28
N LEU A 83 4.20 -1.31 -7.98
CA LEU A 83 4.38 -2.67 -7.46
C LEU A 83 3.24 -3.60 -7.89
N THR A 84 2.00 -3.15 -7.73
CA THR A 84 0.82 -3.95 -8.10
C THR A 84 0.63 -4.04 -9.61
N THR A 85 1.03 -3.01 -10.37
CA THR A 85 1.00 -3.07 -11.84
C THR A 85 2.03 -4.05 -12.40
N ILE A 86 3.19 -4.22 -11.75
CA ILE A 86 4.16 -5.27 -12.13
C ILE A 86 3.51 -6.65 -12.02
N GLY A 87 2.82 -6.92 -10.90
CA GLY A 87 2.08 -8.18 -10.73
C GLY A 87 0.97 -8.35 -11.77
N ALA A 88 0.16 -7.31 -11.99
CA ALA A 88 -0.89 -7.31 -13.00
C ALA A 88 -0.34 -7.55 -14.43
N ALA A 89 0.80 -6.95 -14.76
CA ALA A 89 1.46 -7.13 -16.05
C ALA A 89 1.96 -8.57 -16.24
N ALA A 90 2.55 -9.18 -15.21
CA ALA A 90 2.99 -10.57 -15.24
C ALA A 90 1.84 -11.58 -15.40
N MET A 91 0.66 -11.24 -14.88
CA MET A 91 -0.58 -12.02 -15.07
C MET A 91 -1.27 -11.75 -16.41
N GLY A 92 -0.74 -10.85 -17.24
CA GLY A 92 -1.29 -10.53 -18.57
C GLY A 92 -2.52 -9.60 -18.54
N TRP A 93 -2.74 -8.86 -17.44
CA TRP A 93 -3.87 -7.94 -17.34
C TRP A 93 -3.68 -6.69 -18.19
N LYS A 94 -4.79 -6.04 -18.58
CA LYS A 94 -4.76 -4.76 -19.30
C LYS A 94 -4.32 -3.64 -18.36
N ARG A 95 -3.05 -3.22 -18.47
CA ARG A 95 -2.40 -2.21 -17.61
C ARG A 95 -3.21 -0.93 -17.43
N SER A 96 -3.76 -0.35 -18.51
CA SER A 96 -4.53 0.90 -18.43
C SER A 96 -5.79 0.77 -17.58
N ARG A 97 -6.52 -0.35 -17.70
CA ARG A 97 -7.71 -0.63 -16.88
C ARG A 97 -7.33 -0.87 -15.42
N PHE A 98 -6.25 -1.59 -15.18
CA PHE A 98 -5.75 -1.84 -13.84
C PHE A 98 -5.37 -0.54 -13.12
N VAL A 99 -4.59 0.32 -13.77
CA VAL A 99 -4.14 1.61 -13.21
C VAL A 99 -5.34 2.50 -12.85
N ALA A 100 -6.34 2.58 -13.73
CA ALA A 100 -7.56 3.35 -13.48
C ALA A 100 -8.35 2.79 -12.28
N ALA A 101 -8.60 1.47 -12.26
CA ALA A 101 -9.32 0.83 -11.16
C ALA A 101 -8.58 0.97 -9.82
N PHE A 102 -7.27 0.74 -9.81
CA PHE A 102 -6.42 0.92 -8.63
C PHE A 102 -6.51 2.34 -8.09
N THR A 103 -6.39 3.35 -8.97
CA THR A 103 -6.41 4.75 -8.56
C THR A 103 -7.74 5.15 -7.94
N VAL A 104 -8.86 4.72 -8.54
CA VAL A 104 -10.19 4.99 -7.99
C VAL A 104 -10.36 4.35 -6.61
N ILE A 105 -10.02 3.06 -6.49
CA ILE A 105 -10.14 2.35 -5.21
C ILE A 105 -9.21 2.96 -4.17
N PHE A 106 -7.96 3.27 -4.51
CA PHE A 106 -6.99 3.88 -3.60
C PHE A 106 -7.50 5.20 -3.03
N ILE A 107 -8.04 6.08 -3.87
CA ILE A 107 -8.60 7.37 -3.43
C ILE A 107 -9.81 7.14 -2.52
N LEU A 108 -10.73 6.24 -2.89
CA LEU A 108 -11.90 5.89 -2.06
C LEU A 108 -11.49 5.33 -0.70
N THR A 109 -10.56 4.38 -0.67
CA THR A 109 -10.03 3.80 0.57
C THR A 109 -9.44 4.89 1.46
N TRP A 110 -8.64 5.81 0.91
CA TRP A 110 -8.05 6.89 1.68
C TRP A 110 -9.07 7.91 2.17
N MET A 111 -10.09 8.25 1.37
CA MET A 111 -11.19 9.11 1.82
C MET A 111 -11.90 8.49 3.02
N CYS A 112 -12.27 7.20 2.93
CA CYS A 112 -12.89 6.48 4.04
C CYS A 112 -11.97 6.43 5.27
N TRP A 113 -10.69 6.18 5.07
CA TRP A 113 -9.70 6.10 6.14
C TRP A 113 -9.53 7.43 6.87
N VAL A 114 -9.41 8.54 6.12
CA VAL A 114 -9.29 9.90 6.66
C VAL A 114 -10.56 10.30 7.40
N ILE A 115 -11.75 10.06 6.82
CA ILE A 115 -13.03 10.34 7.48
C ILE A 115 -13.14 9.57 8.81
N GLY A 116 -12.75 8.29 8.82
CA GLY A 116 -12.78 7.47 10.04
C GLY A 116 -11.83 7.97 11.14
N HIS A 117 -10.74 8.66 10.79
CA HIS A 117 -9.83 9.29 11.75
C HIS A 117 -10.27 10.68 12.21
N ASN A 118 -11.45 11.15 11.79
CA ASN A 118 -11.97 12.41 12.32
C ASN A 118 -12.19 12.28 13.83
N ALA A 119 -11.69 13.25 14.59
CA ALA A 119 -11.67 13.19 16.05
C ALA A 119 -13.07 13.06 16.67
N TYR A 120 -14.12 13.58 16.03
CA TYR A 120 -15.50 13.43 16.51
C TYR A 120 -16.05 12.01 16.34
N ILE A 121 -15.48 11.23 15.40
CA ILE A 121 -15.83 9.83 15.14
C ILE A 121 -14.90 8.89 15.92
N ALA A 122 -13.63 9.26 16.02
CA ALA A 122 -12.58 8.51 16.71
C ALA A 122 -12.51 8.78 18.23
N ALA A 123 -13.36 9.66 18.77
CA ALA A 123 -13.50 9.88 20.21
C ALA A 123 -14.06 8.62 20.88
N THR A 124 -13.18 7.69 21.25
CA THR A 124 -13.45 6.76 22.33
C THR A 124 -13.32 7.56 23.62
N ASP A 125 -14.43 7.94 24.23
CA ASP A 125 -14.46 8.41 25.61
C ASP A 125 -13.88 7.29 26.48
N PRO A 126 -12.69 7.41 27.07
CA PRO A 126 -12.31 6.54 28.17
C PRO A 126 -12.91 7.19 29.42
N GLN A 127 -14.07 6.68 29.86
CA GLN A 127 -14.45 6.83 31.27
C GLN A 127 -13.46 6.06 32.15
#